data_AF-A0A965V9V9-F1
#
_entry.id   AF-A0A965V9V9-F1
#
_cell.length_a   1.000
_cell.length_b   1.000
_cell.length_c   1.000
_cell.angle_alpha   90.00
_cell.angle_beta   90.00
_cell.angle_gamma   90.00
#
_symmetry.space_group_name_H-M   'P 1'
#
loop_
_entity.id
_entity.type
_entity.pdbx_description
1 polymer ?
#
loop_
_entity_poly.entity_id
_entity_poly.type
_entity_poly.pdbx_seq_one_letter_code
_entity_poly.pdbx_strand_id
1 'polypeptide(L)' 'MIIEKILNHISNWGKFWFGLIFLGSIFNAALEKFNFLSDTPYIWVLAFGSGALIGLIAKIRGAWL' A
#
# COMPACT_ATOMS: atom_id res chain seq x y z
N MET A 1 -22.66 -12.76 8.06
CA MET A 1 -23.08 -12.21 6.73
C MET A 1 -21.94 -12.37 5.70
N ILE A 2 -22.15 -12.45 4.39
CA ILE A 2 -21.06 -12.71 3.40
C ILE A 2 -19.97 -11.63 3.45
N ILE A 3 -20.37 -10.36 3.54
CA ILE A 3 -19.47 -9.20 3.65
C ILE A 3 -18.53 -9.34 4.85
N GLU A 4 -19.07 -9.78 5.98
CA GLU A 4 -18.33 -9.98 7.22
C GLU A 4 -17.24 -11.06 7.08
N LYS A 5 -17.54 -12.15 6.37
CA LYS A 5 -16.56 -13.21 6.05
C LYS A 5 -15.44 -12.69 5.14
N ILE A 6 -15.77 -11.87 4.15
CA ILE A 6 -14.79 -11.26 3.24
C ILE A 6 -13.88 -10.30 4.01
N LEU A 7 -14.46 -9.43 4.83
CA LEU A 7 -13.70 -8.48 5.66
C LEU A 7 -12.80 -9.21 6.66
N ASN A 8 -13.26 -10.30 7.28
CA ASN A 8 -12.44 -11.10 8.19
C ASN A 8 -11.28 -11.80 7.47
N HIS A 9 -11.50 -12.24 6.23
CA HIS A 9 -10.48 -12.87 5.42
C HIS A 9 -9.38 -11.86 5.00
N ILE A 10 -9.79 -10.70 4.47
CA ILE A 10 -8.90 -9.59 4.11
C ILE A 10 -8.15 -9.05 5.34
N SER A 11 -8.82 -9.01 6.49
CA SER A 11 -8.25 -8.64 7.78
C SER A 11 -7.08 -9.55 8.18
N ASN A 12 -7.13 -10.86 7.87
CA ASN A 12 -6.12 -11.85 8.23
C ASN A 12 -4.99 -12.04 7.19
N TRP A 13 -4.94 -11.21 6.14
CA TRP A 13 -3.94 -11.29 5.07
C TRP A 13 -2.51 -10.81 5.46
N GLY A 14 -2.06 -11.03 6.70
CA GLY A 14 -0.80 -10.54 7.30
C GLY A 14 0.35 -10.21 6.32
N LYS A 15 1.12 -11.21 5.88
CA LYS A 15 2.28 -11.02 4.97
C LYS A 15 1.89 -10.56 3.55
N PHE A 16 0.65 -10.79 3.13
CA PHE A 16 0.15 -10.33 1.83
C PHE A 16 0.00 -8.80 1.81
N TRP A 17 -0.37 -8.18 2.94
CA TRP A 17 -0.35 -6.73 3.09
C TRP A 17 1.06 -6.14 2.94
N PHE A 18 2.08 -6.82 3.44
CA PHE A 18 3.48 -6.41 3.22
C PHE A 18 3.84 -6.47 1.72
N GLY A 19 3.42 -7.53 1.02
CA GLY A 19 3.58 -7.64 -0.43
C GLY A 19 2.92 -6.51 -1.21
N LEU A 20 1.73 -6.06 -0.78
CA LEU A 20 1.01 -4.92 -1.35
C LEU A 20 1.74 -3.58 -1.15
N ILE A 21 2.29 -3.33 0.05
CA ILE A 21 3.11 -2.14 0.32
C ILE A 21 4.37 -2.15 -0.55
N PHE A 22 5.03 -3.32 -0.63
CA PHE A 22 6.23 -3.50 -1.45
C PHE A 22 5.94 -3.28 -2.94
N LEU A 23 4.82 -3.81 -3.46
CA LEU A 23 4.35 -3.54 -4.81
C LEU A 23 4.11 -2.05 -5.04
N GLY A 24 3.52 -1.34 -4.08
CA GLY A 24 3.37 0.12 -4.15
C GLY A 24 4.71 0.86 -4.33
N SER A 25 5.77 0.42 -3.63
CA SER A 25 7.11 0.99 -3.79
C SER A 25 7.74 0.69 -5.16
N ILE A 26 7.53 -0.51 -5.71
CA ILE A 26 7.97 -0.88 -7.06
C ILE A 26 7.24 -0.02 -8.09
N PHE A 27 5.93 0.16 -7.95
CA PHE A 27 5.15 1.01 -8.85
C PHE A 27 5.60 2.47 -8.80
N ASN A 28 5.91 3.00 -7.62
CA ASN A 28 6.44 4.35 -7.48
C ASN A 28 7.77 4.52 -8.23
N ALA A 29 8.71 3.59 -8.05
CA ALA A 29 10.00 3.60 -8.76
C ALA A 29 9.86 3.36 -10.28
N ALA A 30 8.87 2.55 -10.68
CA ALA A 30 8.55 2.35 -12.09
C ALA A 30 7.97 3.61 -12.72
N LEU A 31 7.04 4.29 -12.04
CA LEU A 31 6.43 5.54 -12.48
C LEU A 31 7.44 6.69 -12.57
N GLU A 32 8.41 6.75 -11.67
CA GLU A 32 9.54 7.70 -11.77
C GLU A 32 10.35 7.53 -13.06
N LYS A 33 10.46 6.29 -13.60
CA LYS A 33 11.08 6.03 -14.90
C LYS A 33 10.18 6.33 -16.10
N PHE A 34 8.86 6.33 -15.91
CA PHE A 34 7.93 6.73 -16.94
C PHE A 34 7.77 8.26 -16.91
N ASN A 35 8.58 8.96 -17.72
CA ASN A 35 8.59 10.43 -17.95
C ASN A 35 7.21 11.08 -18.31
N PHE A 36 6.12 10.32 -18.33
CA PHE A 36 4.78 10.80 -18.66
C PHE A 36 4.05 11.42 -17.45
N LEU A 37 4.46 11.08 -16.22
CA LEU A 37 3.82 11.54 -14.97
C LEU A 37 4.79 12.31 -14.06
N SER A 38 6.06 12.41 -14.45
CA SER A 38 7.14 13.04 -13.68
C SER A 38 6.95 14.54 -13.43
N ASP A 39 6.19 15.24 -14.29
CA ASP A 39 5.93 16.68 -14.15
C ASP A 39 4.77 17.02 -13.20
N THR A 40 4.08 16.01 -12.64
CA THR A 40 3.00 16.26 -11.67
C THR A 40 3.53 16.10 -10.23
N PRO A 41 3.79 17.20 -9.50
CA PRO A 41 4.44 17.17 -8.18
C PRO A 41 3.64 16.44 -7.11
N TYR A 42 2.34 16.20 -7.34
CA TYR A 42 1.43 15.61 -6.37
C TYR A 42 1.41 14.07 -6.36
N ILE A 43 1.91 13.42 -7.42
CA ILE A 43 1.84 11.96 -7.56
C ILE A 43 2.74 11.27 -6.53
N TRP A 44 3.92 11.81 -6.29
CA TRP A 44 4.84 11.32 -5.28
C TRP A 44 4.29 11.43 -3.86
N VAL A 45 3.58 12.53 -3.56
CA VAL A 45 2.92 12.73 -2.27
C VAL A 45 1.82 11.70 -2.07
N LEU A 46 1.05 11.39 -3.10
CA LEU A 46 0.03 10.35 -3.06
C LEU A 46 0.65 8.95 -2.90
N ALA A 47 1.71 8.64 -3.64
CA ALA A 47 2.38 7.33 -3.57
C ALA A 47 3.08 7.09 -2.22
N PHE A 48 3.88 8.04 -1.74
CA PHE A 48 4.50 7.94 -0.43
C PHE A 48 3.49 8.06 0.71
N GLY A 49 2.51 8.94 0.61
CA GLY A 49 1.45 9.10 1.60
C GLY A 49 0.60 7.85 1.74
N SER A 50 0.24 7.20 0.63
CA SER A 50 -0.49 5.93 0.65
C SER A 50 0.38 4.80 1.21
N GLY A 51 1.66 4.70 0.82
CA GLY A 51 2.60 3.74 1.40
C GLY A 51 2.77 3.91 2.92
N ALA A 52 2.92 5.15 3.40
CA ALA A 52 3.04 5.48 4.81
C ALA A 52 1.77 5.17 5.60
N LEU A 53 0.58 5.50 5.06
CA LEU A 53 -0.70 5.17 5.68
C LEU A 53 -0.90 3.66 5.79
N ILE A 54 -0.59 2.88 4.75
CA ILE A 54 -0.71 1.43 4.80
C ILE A 54 0.29 0.83 5.80
N GLY A 55 1.52 1.35 5.85
CA GLY A 55 2.52 0.95 6.85
C GLY A 55 2.09 1.27 8.30
N LEU A 56 1.46 2.43 8.51
CA LEU A 56 0.92 2.84 9.81
C LEU A 56 -0.26 1.95 10.23
N ILE A 57 -1.17 1.64 9.30
CA ILE A 57 -2.26 0.69 9.52
C ILE A 57 -1.70 -0.69 9.87
N ALA A 58 -0.69 -1.18 9.15
CA ALA A 58 -0.06 -2.48 9.42
C ALA A 58 0.59 -2.52 10.82
N LYS A 59 1.22 -1.43 11.25
CA LYS A 59 1.82 -1.31 12.58
C LYS A 59 0.77 -1.27 13.69
N ILE A 60 -0.31 -0.50 13.54
CA ILE A 60 -1.42 -0.45 14.52
C ILE A 60 -2.09 -1.82 14.65
N ARG A 61 -2.19 -2.57 13.55
CA ARG A 61 -2.81 -3.90 13.55
C ARG A 61 -1.94 -5.01 14.14
N GLY A 62 -0.70 -4.71 14.57
CA GLY A 62 0.20 -5.72 15.11
C GLY A 62 0.65 -6.76 14.08
N ALA A 63 0.43 -6.51 12.78
CA ALA A 63 0.85 -7.40 11.69
C ALA A 63 2.36 -7.30 11.38
N TRP A 64 3.09 -6.54 12.21
CA TRP A 64 4.54 -6.34 12.16
C TRP A 64 5.28 -7.10 13.27
N LEU A 65 4.70 -8.21 13.74
CA LEU A 65 5.37 -9.26 14.51
C LEU A 65 5.16 -10.61 13.81
#